data_AF-A0A957HB48-F1
#
_entry.id   AF-A0A957HB48-F1
#
_cell.length_a   1.000
_cell.length_b   1.000
_cell.length_c   1.000
_cell.angle_alpha   90.00
_cell.angle_beta   90.00
_cell.angle_gamma   90.00
#
_symmetry.space_group_name_H-M   'P 1'
#
loop_
_entity.id
_entity.type
_entity.pdbx_description
1 polymer ?
#
loop_
_entity_poly.entity_id
_entity_poly.type
_entity_poly.pdbx_seq_one_letter_code
_entity_poly.pdbx_strand_id
1 'polypeptide(L)'
;MKIKEYDSPQQFAAEYAQRWLATGVADGGALNLERFSTNGALERLICLAVVADADQVCQTAFVDPADQICFSRASRAVLQHLVDYLCAHEITFPGIFAPQPSSSEFVALYGAATGRIFTLVKQLNHFELTRLAPINLAAGHLRQATSADLDLLIQHNIAFQQDANTKRPFAPEKSVTSELAKGSLYVWERPDGEIVSSGRIIPDKTARSGEVSWIYTPAAYRRQGYATALTYLLSKQLLDLGKAACFL
;
A
#
# COMPACT_ATOMS: atom_id res chain seq x y z
N MET A 1 -14.82 -2.43 -25.01
CA MET A 1 -14.17 -1.82 -23.83
C MET A 1 -14.04 -0.33 -24.07
N LYS A 2 -14.24 0.47 -23.04
CA LYS A 2 -13.96 1.91 -23.01
C LYS A 2 -13.13 2.22 -21.78
N ILE A 3 -12.26 3.22 -21.87
CA ILE A 3 -11.60 3.81 -20.72
C ILE A 3 -12.42 5.01 -20.27
N LYS A 4 -12.75 5.04 -18.98
CA LYS A 4 -13.38 6.17 -18.33
C LYS A 4 -12.36 6.83 -17.42
N GLU A 5 -12.15 8.12 -17.65
CA GLU A 5 -11.28 8.98 -16.86
C GLU A 5 -12.07 9.64 -15.74
N TYR A 6 -11.37 9.93 -14.65
CA TYR A 6 -11.91 10.66 -13.51
C TYR A 6 -10.94 11.74 -13.09
N ASP A 7 -11.46 12.95 -12.91
CA ASP A 7 -10.68 14.12 -12.51
C ASP A 7 -10.37 14.15 -11.00
N SER A 8 -10.98 13.26 -10.22
CA SER A 8 -10.67 13.10 -8.80
C SER A 8 -10.88 11.67 -8.27
N PRO A 9 -10.08 11.24 -7.28
CA PRO A 9 -10.29 9.95 -6.59
C PRO A 9 -11.66 9.84 -5.92
N GLN A 10 -12.24 10.96 -5.47
CA GLN A 10 -13.54 10.98 -4.80
C GLN A 10 -14.67 10.62 -5.77
N GLN A 11 -14.63 11.15 -7.00
CA GLN A 11 -15.59 10.78 -8.05
C GLN A 11 -15.45 9.31 -8.42
N PHE A 12 -14.21 8.84 -8.59
CA PHE A 12 -13.93 7.42 -8.85
C PHE A 12 -14.49 6.53 -7.74
N ALA A 13 -14.19 6.87 -6.47
CA ALA A 13 -14.62 6.11 -5.31
C ALA A 13 -16.15 6.13 -5.15
N ALA A 14 -16.81 7.27 -5.38
CA ALA A 14 -18.26 7.37 -5.31
C ALA A 14 -18.97 6.40 -6.28
N GLU A 15 -18.39 6.18 -7.46
CA GLU A 15 -18.97 5.29 -8.46
C GLU A 15 -18.64 3.81 -8.22
N TYR A 16 -17.44 3.49 -7.72
CA TYR A 16 -16.96 2.10 -7.67
C TYR A 16 -16.67 1.54 -6.28
N ALA A 17 -16.83 2.31 -5.19
CA ALA A 17 -16.53 1.86 -3.82
C ALA A 17 -17.32 0.62 -3.42
N GLN A 18 -18.62 0.53 -3.76
CA GLN A 18 -19.43 -0.64 -3.40
C GLN A 18 -18.89 -1.95 -3.97
N ARG A 19 -18.29 -1.90 -5.18
CA ARG A 19 -17.65 -3.06 -5.79
C ARG A 19 -16.37 -3.45 -5.09
N TRP A 20 -15.52 -2.48 -4.72
CA TRP A 20 -14.30 -2.77 -3.98
C TRP A 20 -14.58 -3.40 -2.61
N LEU A 21 -15.64 -2.93 -1.95
CA LEU A 21 -16.15 -3.51 -0.72
C LEU A 21 -16.68 -4.95 -0.93
N ALA A 22 -17.29 -5.24 -2.09
CA ALA A 22 -17.86 -6.56 -2.41
C ALA A 22 -16.84 -7.60 -2.91
N THR A 23 -15.80 -7.16 -3.63
CA THR A 23 -14.81 -8.06 -4.25
C THR A 23 -13.60 -8.36 -3.36
N GLY A 24 -13.51 -7.71 -2.19
CA GLY A 24 -12.57 -8.05 -1.12
C GLY A 24 -11.14 -8.20 -1.61
N VAL A 25 -10.40 -7.09 -1.71
CA VAL A 25 -8.91 -7.01 -1.68
C VAL A 25 -8.14 -7.79 -2.76
N ALA A 26 -8.79 -8.57 -3.63
CA ALA A 26 -8.16 -9.21 -4.79
C ALA A 26 -7.41 -8.21 -5.69
N ASP A 27 -7.80 -6.94 -5.60
CA ASP A 27 -7.24 -5.80 -6.32
C ASP A 27 -6.60 -4.76 -5.38
N GLY A 28 -5.93 -5.20 -4.30
CA GLY A 28 -5.43 -4.34 -3.22
C GLY A 28 -4.58 -3.11 -3.59
N GLY A 29 -4.08 -3.01 -4.84
CA GLY A 29 -3.53 -1.76 -5.36
C GLY A 29 -4.56 -0.62 -5.42
N ALA A 30 -5.81 -0.91 -5.78
CA ALA A 30 -6.90 0.05 -5.93
C ALA A 30 -7.51 0.53 -4.60
N LEU A 31 -7.40 -0.26 -3.53
CA LEU A 31 -7.85 0.12 -2.18
C LEU A 31 -7.06 1.31 -1.59
N ASN A 32 -5.94 1.68 -2.21
CA ASN A 32 -5.18 2.86 -1.82
C ASN A 32 -5.80 4.18 -2.33
N LEU A 33 -6.85 4.15 -3.16
CA LEU A 33 -7.46 5.37 -3.71
C LEU A 33 -8.14 6.26 -2.64
N GLU A 34 -8.71 5.69 -1.57
CA GLU A 34 -9.14 6.49 -0.41
C GLU A 34 -7.96 7.15 0.33
N ARG A 35 -6.74 6.59 0.25
CA ARG A 35 -5.54 7.17 0.90
C ARG A 35 -5.12 8.46 0.23
N PHE A 36 -5.39 8.60 -1.07
CA PHE A 36 -5.03 9.77 -1.86
C PHE A 36 -6.08 10.88 -1.75
N SER A 37 -7.35 10.55 -1.46
CA SER A 37 -8.44 11.52 -1.32
C SER A 37 -8.31 12.48 -0.12
N THR A 38 -7.49 12.16 0.89
CA THR A 38 -7.43 12.88 2.18
C THR A 38 -6.20 13.77 2.38
N ASN A 39 -5.18 13.69 1.52
CA ASN A 39 -3.89 14.34 1.77
C ASN A 39 -3.58 15.58 0.91
N GLY A 40 -4.51 16.05 0.07
CA GLY A 40 -4.35 17.31 -0.69
C GLY A 40 -3.14 17.38 -1.63
N ALA A 41 -2.44 16.27 -1.87
CA ALA A 41 -1.18 16.21 -2.60
C ALA A 41 -1.36 15.73 -4.06
N LEU A 42 -2.51 16.04 -4.66
CA LEU A 42 -2.94 15.45 -5.93
C LEU A 42 -3.23 16.53 -6.97
N GLU A 43 -2.21 17.29 -7.37
CA GLU A 43 -2.37 18.22 -8.49
C GLU A 43 -2.46 17.49 -9.85
N ARG A 44 -2.13 16.18 -9.90
CA ARG A 44 -2.28 15.31 -11.09
C ARG A 44 -2.56 13.86 -10.70
N LEU A 45 -3.81 13.53 -10.41
CA LEU A 45 -4.20 12.12 -10.28
C LEU A 45 -5.08 11.73 -11.46
N ILE A 46 -4.50 10.98 -12.41
CA ILE A 46 -5.27 10.36 -13.48
C ILE A 46 -5.81 9.04 -12.95
N CYS A 47 -7.11 8.99 -12.70
CA CYS A 47 -7.84 7.78 -12.36
C CYS A 47 -8.46 7.20 -13.64
N LEU A 48 -8.15 5.95 -13.96
CA LEU A 48 -8.66 5.25 -15.13
C LEU A 48 -9.45 4.00 -14.71
N ALA A 49 -10.67 3.86 -15.21
CA ALA A 49 -11.40 2.60 -15.18
C ALA A 49 -11.47 2.02 -16.60
N VAL A 50 -11.09 0.76 -16.78
CA VAL A 50 -11.37 0.03 -18.03
C VAL A 50 -12.68 -0.72 -17.85
N VAL A 51 -13.69 -0.33 -18.63
CA VAL A 51 -15.06 -0.82 -18.55
C VAL A 51 -15.33 -1.72 -19.77
N ALA A 52 -15.71 -2.98 -19.55
CA ALA A 52 -16.02 -3.91 -20.65
C ALA A 52 -17.36 -3.60 -21.33
N ASP A 53 -18.37 -3.28 -20.52
CA ASP A 53 -19.71 -2.83 -20.90
C ASP A 53 -20.22 -1.88 -19.79
N ALA A 54 -21.22 -1.04 -20.06
CA ALA A 54 -21.60 0.15 -19.28
C ALA A 54 -21.64 0.00 -17.74
N ASP A 55 -21.77 -1.22 -17.22
CA ASP A 55 -21.83 -1.52 -15.78
C ASP A 55 -20.74 -2.47 -15.25
N GLN A 56 -19.85 -3.00 -16.10
CA GLN A 56 -18.78 -3.93 -15.67
C GLN A 56 -17.38 -3.36 -15.87
N VAL A 57 -16.78 -2.91 -14.77
CA VAL A 57 -15.34 -2.61 -14.70
C VAL A 57 -14.54 -3.91 -14.82
N CYS A 58 -13.48 -3.94 -15.60
CA CYS A 58 -12.59 -5.10 -15.72
C CYS A 58 -11.18 -4.82 -15.17
N GLN A 59 -10.81 -3.55 -15.07
CA GLN A 59 -9.56 -3.10 -14.48
C GLN A 59 -9.73 -1.67 -13.95
N THR A 60 -8.96 -1.36 -12.93
CA THR A 60 -8.75 -0.03 -12.38
C THR A 60 -7.27 0.29 -12.46
N ALA A 61 -6.93 1.51 -12.86
CA ALA A 61 -5.59 2.04 -12.83
C ALA A 61 -5.60 3.47 -12.28
N PHE A 62 -4.54 3.87 -11.59
CA PHE A 62 -4.36 5.24 -11.13
C PHE A 62 -2.89 5.59 -11.09
N VAL A 63 -2.60 6.89 -11.13
CA VAL A 63 -1.26 7.42 -10.89
C VAL A 63 -1.09 7.68 -9.39
N ASP A 64 -0.10 7.06 -8.75
CA ASP A 64 0.22 7.35 -7.35
C ASP A 64 0.96 8.70 -7.22
N PRO A 65 1.12 9.26 -6.01
CA PRO A 65 1.87 10.51 -5.80
C PRO A 65 3.37 10.44 -6.13
N ALA A 66 3.87 9.26 -6.49
CA ALA A 66 5.23 9.07 -7.02
C ALA A 66 5.21 8.88 -8.55
N ASP A 67 4.14 9.34 -9.20
CA ASP A 67 3.85 9.27 -10.64
C ASP A 67 3.80 7.84 -11.21
N GLN A 68 3.69 6.80 -10.38
CA GLN A 68 3.62 5.41 -10.84
C GLN A 68 2.22 5.02 -11.25
N ILE A 69 2.09 4.24 -12.32
CA ILE A 69 0.81 3.61 -12.64
C ILE A 69 0.63 2.38 -11.76
N CYS A 70 -0.35 2.46 -10.87
CA CYS A 70 -0.83 1.33 -10.09
C CYS A 70 -2.08 0.76 -10.75
N PHE A 71 -2.19 -0.57 -10.86
CA PHE A 71 -3.39 -1.19 -11.43
C PHE A 71 -3.71 -2.57 -10.88
N SER A 72 -4.98 -2.94 -10.99
CA SER A 72 -5.54 -4.24 -10.58
C SER A 72 -5.21 -5.38 -11.55
N ARG A 73 -5.53 -6.61 -11.15
CA ARG A 73 -5.35 -7.76 -12.04
C ARG A 73 -6.28 -7.62 -13.25
N ALA A 74 -5.73 -7.85 -14.44
CA ALA A 74 -6.43 -7.68 -15.69
C ALA A 74 -6.04 -8.74 -16.72
N SER A 75 -6.93 -8.98 -17.69
CA SER A 75 -6.64 -9.80 -18.86
C SER A 75 -5.71 -9.07 -19.84
N ARG A 76 -5.02 -9.81 -20.71
CA ARG A 76 -4.16 -9.24 -21.75
C ARG A 76 -4.87 -8.20 -22.62
N ALA A 77 -6.12 -8.48 -23.02
CA ALA A 77 -6.90 -7.55 -23.85
C ALA A 77 -7.16 -6.21 -23.16
N VAL A 78 -7.45 -6.26 -21.85
CA VAL A 78 -7.68 -5.07 -21.03
C VAL A 78 -6.37 -4.28 -20.84
N LEU A 79 -5.24 -4.98 -20.61
CA LEU A 79 -3.92 -4.36 -20.52
C LEU A 79 -3.47 -3.72 -21.83
N GLN A 80 -3.73 -4.37 -22.98
CA GLN A 80 -3.43 -3.79 -24.29
C GLN A 80 -4.18 -2.47 -24.47
N HIS A 81 -5.45 -2.44 -24.11
CA HIS A 81 -6.26 -1.22 -24.21
C HIS A 81 -5.71 -0.08 -23.34
N LEU A 82 -5.22 -0.39 -22.13
CA LEU A 82 -4.53 0.58 -21.28
C LEU A 82 -3.23 1.09 -21.94
N VAL A 83 -2.42 0.21 -22.54
CA VAL A 83 -1.20 0.59 -23.25
C VAL A 83 -1.50 1.53 -24.41
N ASP A 84 -2.49 1.20 -25.24
CA ASP A 84 -2.88 2.01 -26.40
C ASP A 84 -3.29 3.41 -25.96
N TYR A 85 -4.07 3.50 -24.88
CA TYR A 85 -4.51 4.76 -24.31
C TYR A 85 -3.36 5.60 -23.77
N LEU A 86 -2.44 5.00 -23.00
CA LEU A 86 -1.26 5.70 -22.46
C LEU A 86 -0.37 6.24 -23.58
N CYS A 87 -0.21 5.50 -24.68
CA CYS A 87 0.55 5.94 -25.84
C CYS A 87 -0.16 7.09 -26.58
N ALA A 88 -1.48 6.97 -26.81
CA ALA A 88 -2.26 7.98 -27.53
C ALA A 88 -2.32 9.33 -26.81
N HIS A 89 -2.23 9.33 -25.47
CA HIS A 89 -2.25 10.54 -24.64
C HIS A 89 -0.85 10.97 -24.17
N GLU A 90 0.21 10.31 -24.67
CA GLU A 90 1.61 10.61 -24.32
C GLU A 90 1.88 10.61 -22.80
N ILE A 91 1.18 9.75 -22.06
CA ILE A 91 1.31 9.68 -20.60
C ILE A 91 2.60 8.95 -20.25
N THR A 92 3.51 9.66 -19.58
CA THR A 92 4.78 9.11 -19.11
C THR A 92 4.77 8.86 -17.60
N PHE A 93 5.40 7.78 -17.17
CA PHE A 93 5.50 7.38 -15.77
C PHE A 93 6.88 6.74 -15.51
N PRO A 94 7.41 6.84 -14.28
CA PRO A 94 8.72 6.29 -13.92
C PRO A 94 8.67 4.81 -13.54
N GLY A 95 7.47 4.25 -13.31
CA GLY A 95 7.31 2.85 -12.94
C GLY A 95 5.86 2.42 -12.80
N ILE A 96 5.68 1.12 -12.53
CA ILE A 96 4.38 0.51 -12.30
C ILE A 96 4.36 -0.23 -10.97
N PHE A 97 3.18 -0.37 -10.38
CA PHE A 97 2.94 -1.24 -9.23
C PHE A 97 1.65 -2.03 -9.44
N ALA A 98 1.79 -3.33 -9.74
CA ALA A 98 0.66 -4.17 -10.09
C ALA A 98 0.92 -5.65 -9.75
N PRO A 99 -0.13 -6.44 -9.47
CA PRO A 99 0.00 -7.85 -9.17
C PRO A 99 0.52 -8.65 -10.37
N GLN A 100 1.18 -9.77 -10.08
CA GLN A 100 1.44 -10.79 -11.08
C GLN A 100 0.12 -11.56 -11.43
N PRO A 101 -0.05 -11.99 -12.69
CA PRO A 101 0.88 -11.83 -13.82
C PRO A 101 0.76 -10.48 -14.57
N SER A 102 -0.23 -9.64 -14.24
CA SER A 102 -0.58 -8.44 -15.00
C SER A 102 0.56 -7.42 -15.13
N SER A 103 1.42 -7.27 -14.12
CA SER A 103 2.60 -6.40 -14.23
C SER A 103 3.60 -6.87 -15.29
N SER A 104 3.87 -8.18 -15.38
CA SER A 104 4.78 -8.73 -16.39
C SER A 104 4.21 -8.62 -17.79
N GLU A 105 2.91 -8.90 -17.92
CA GLU A 105 2.18 -8.78 -19.17
C GLU A 105 2.16 -7.33 -19.67
N PHE A 106 1.86 -6.37 -18.79
CA PHE A 106 1.88 -4.95 -19.12
C PHE A 106 3.27 -4.47 -19.57
N VAL A 107 4.33 -4.86 -18.85
CA VAL A 107 5.72 -4.53 -19.23
C VAL A 107 6.06 -5.03 -20.62
N ALA A 108 5.64 -6.25 -20.97
CA ALA A 108 5.85 -6.80 -22.30
C ALA A 108 5.10 -6.02 -23.39
N LEU A 109 3.82 -5.71 -23.16
CA LEU A 109 2.99 -4.95 -24.10
C LEU A 109 3.49 -3.51 -24.30
N TYR A 110 3.73 -2.79 -23.20
CA TYR A 110 4.17 -1.40 -23.25
C TYR A 110 5.61 -1.28 -23.79
N GLY A 111 6.49 -2.22 -23.45
CA GLY A 111 7.84 -2.29 -24.02
C GLY A 111 7.83 -2.53 -25.52
N ALA A 112 6.96 -3.42 -26.02
CA ALA A 112 6.80 -3.64 -27.47
C ALA A 112 6.26 -2.39 -28.21
N ALA A 113 5.34 -1.64 -27.58
CA ALA A 113 4.74 -0.45 -28.18
C ALA A 113 5.66 0.77 -28.18
N THR A 114 6.54 0.91 -27.18
CA THR A 114 7.30 2.16 -26.94
C THR A 114 8.82 1.99 -27.00
N GLY A 115 9.33 0.77 -27.04
CA GLY A 115 10.76 0.47 -26.93
C GLY A 115 11.35 0.68 -25.52
N ARG A 116 10.52 1.02 -24.52
CA ARG A 116 10.97 1.22 -23.14
C ARG A 116 11.30 -0.10 -22.45
N ILE A 117 12.29 -0.05 -21.56
CA ILE A 117 12.76 -1.18 -20.78
C ILE A 117 12.46 -0.93 -19.31
N PHE A 118 11.84 -1.90 -18.64
CA PHE A 118 11.59 -1.86 -17.20
C PHE A 118 12.60 -2.72 -16.47
N THR A 119 13.02 -2.27 -15.29
CA THR A 119 13.83 -3.06 -14.35
C THR A 119 12.99 -3.40 -13.14
N LEU A 120 13.04 -4.65 -12.69
CA LEU A 120 12.39 -5.05 -11.44
C LEU A 120 13.11 -4.37 -10.27
N VAL A 121 12.43 -3.41 -9.63
CA VAL A 121 12.97 -2.71 -8.45
C VAL A 121 12.58 -3.41 -7.15
N LYS A 122 11.37 -3.99 -7.10
CA LYS A 122 10.83 -4.61 -5.89
C LYS A 122 9.76 -5.64 -6.23
N GLN A 123 9.77 -6.74 -5.49
CA GLN A 123 8.70 -7.73 -5.47
C GLN A 123 8.16 -7.83 -4.04
N LEU A 124 6.84 -7.81 -3.91
CA LEU A 124 6.15 -7.90 -2.64
C LEU A 124 5.24 -9.12 -2.66
N ASN A 125 5.19 -9.81 -1.51
CA ASN A 125 4.12 -10.73 -1.21
C ASN A 125 3.02 -9.94 -0.51
N HIS A 126 1.78 -10.21 -0.87
CA HIS A 126 0.62 -9.65 -0.22
C HIS A 126 0.00 -10.77 0.60
N PHE A 127 0.02 -10.66 1.93
CA PHE A 127 -0.54 -11.69 2.80
C PHE A 127 -1.90 -11.27 3.35
N GLU A 128 -2.84 -12.20 3.37
CA GLU A 128 -4.12 -12.07 4.06
C GLU A 128 -4.11 -12.94 5.31
N LEU A 129 -4.40 -12.32 6.45
CA LEU A 129 -4.50 -12.99 7.73
C LEU A 129 -5.93 -12.88 8.27
N THR A 130 -6.63 -14.01 8.30
CA THR A 130 -8.01 -14.11 8.82
C THR A 130 -8.08 -14.74 10.21
N ARG A 131 -7.00 -15.38 10.66
CA ARG A 131 -6.91 -16.02 11.98
C ARG A 131 -5.48 -16.02 12.50
N LEU A 132 -5.33 -15.93 13.82
CA LEU A 132 -4.05 -15.99 14.51
C LEU A 132 -3.83 -17.37 15.13
N ALA A 133 -2.61 -17.89 14.96
CA ALA A 133 -2.11 -18.99 15.76
C ALA A 133 -1.32 -18.42 16.94
N PRO A 134 -1.51 -18.91 18.19
CA PRO A 134 -0.74 -18.43 19.33
C PRO A 134 0.77 -18.56 19.11
N ILE A 135 1.53 -17.56 19.57
CA ILE A 135 2.99 -17.55 19.52
C ILE A 135 3.58 -17.21 20.88
N ASN A 136 4.84 -17.61 21.10
CA ASN A 136 5.64 -17.07 22.19
C ASN A 136 6.11 -15.66 21.80
N LEU A 137 5.69 -14.66 22.57
CA LEU A 137 6.10 -13.27 22.35
C LEU A 137 7.54 -13.07 22.87
N ALA A 138 8.30 -12.25 22.15
CA ALA A 138 9.58 -11.76 22.64
C ALA A 138 9.38 -10.94 23.93
N ALA A 139 10.42 -10.75 24.74
CA ALA A 139 10.33 -9.92 25.94
C ALA A 139 10.02 -8.45 25.58
N GLY A 140 9.15 -7.81 26.35
CA GLY A 140 8.68 -6.45 26.12
C GLY A 140 7.18 -6.38 25.93
N HIS A 141 6.70 -5.26 25.41
CA HIS A 141 5.28 -5.03 25.19
C HIS A 141 5.04 -4.10 23.99
N LEU A 142 3.84 -4.23 23.40
CA LEU A 142 3.35 -3.29 22.39
C LEU A 142 2.78 -2.06 23.07
N ARG A 143 3.20 -0.88 22.63
CA ARG A 143 2.68 0.42 23.08
C ARG A 143 2.38 1.30 21.87
N GLN A 144 1.32 2.10 21.95
CA GLN A 144 1.07 3.15 20.97
C GLN A 144 2.16 4.23 21.09
N ALA A 145 2.68 4.68 19.96
CA ALA A 145 3.71 5.71 19.94
C ALA A 145 3.16 7.08 20.37
N THR A 146 4.01 7.88 20.96
CA THR A 146 3.73 9.23 21.45
C THR A 146 4.65 10.26 20.78
N SER A 147 4.44 11.54 21.04
CA SER A 147 5.32 12.61 20.56
C SER A 147 6.76 12.49 21.05
N ALA A 148 6.99 11.83 22.20
CA ALA A 148 8.34 11.56 22.70
C ALA A 148 9.13 10.58 21.82
N ASP A 149 8.43 9.77 21.01
CA ASP A 149 9.02 8.76 20.14
C ASP A 149 9.37 9.31 18.73
N LEU A 150 9.08 10.60 18.46
CA LEU A 150 9.15 11.21 17.11
C LEU A 150 10.51 11.05 16.44
N ASP A 151 11.58 11.46 17.11
CA ASP A 151 12.93 11.45 16.53
C ASP A 151 13.38 10.01 16.20
N LEU A 152 13.09 9.06 17.08
CA LEU A 152 13.38 7.65 16.86
C LEU A 152 12.59 7.09 15.68
N LEU A 153 11.30 7.42 15.58
CA LEU A 153 10.44 6.95 14.49
C LEU A 153 10.84 7.53 13.13
N ILE A 154 11.34 8.76 13.10
CA ILE A 154 11.97 9.36 11.92
C ILE A 154 13.18 8.52 11.49
N GLN A 155 14.07 8.19 12.43
CA GLN A 155 15.25 7.36 12.14
C GLN A 155 14.84 5.95 11.65
N HIS A 156 13.86 5.32 12.30
CA HIS A 156 13.30 4.04 11.87
C HIS A 156 12.72 4.12 10.46
N ASN A 157 11.98 5.19 10.13
CA ASN A 157 11.40 5.37 8.80
C ASN A 157 12.48 5.55 7.73
N ILE A 158 13.52 6.35 8.01
CA ILE A 158 14.66 6.52 7.09
C ILE A 158 15.35 5.19 6.83
N ALA A 159 15.69 4.45 7.88
CA ALA A 159 16.39 3.18 7.75
C ALA A 159 15.50 2.11 7.08
N PHE A 160 14.19 2.11 7.34
CA PHE A 160 13.24 1.26 6.62
C PHE A 160 13.26 1.54 5.12
N GLN A 161 13.25 2.81 4.68
CA GLN A 161 13.27 3.15 3.26
C GLN A 161 14.57 2.73 2.57
N GLN A 162 15.71 2.86 3.29
CA GLN A 162 17.00 2.39 2.81
C GLN A 162 16.99 0.86 2.60
N ASP A 163 16.53 0.10 3.59
CA ASP A 163 16.43 -1.36 3.53
C ASP A 163 15.42 -1.84 2.48
N ALA A 164 14.30 -1.12 2.32
CA ALA A 164 13.28 -1.40 1.33
C ALA A 164 13.72 -1.05 -0.11
N ASN A 165 14.93 -0.50 -0.29
CA ASN A 165 15.48 0.02 -1.55
C ASN A 165 14.53 0.99 -2.25
N THR A 166 13.89 1.86 -1.47
CA THR A 166 13.01 2.88 -2.01
C THR A 166 13.87 4.00 -2.58
N LYS A 167 14.10 3.98 -3.90
CA LYS A 167 14.88 5.02 -4.62
C LYS A 167 14.14 6.35 -4.79
N ARG A 168 13.17 6.67 -3.93
CA ARG A 168 12.23 7.79 -4.12
C ARG A 168 12.48 8.89 -3.10
N PRO A 169 12.35 10.17 -3.49
CA PRO A 169 12.26 11.27 -2.54
C PRO A 169 11.08 11.02 -1.59
N PHE A 170 11.30 11.19 -0.29
CA PHE A 170 10.24 11.15 0.71
C PHE A 170 10.56 12.15 1.82
N ALA A 171 9.54 12.60 2.55
CA ALA A 171 9.67 13.52 3.68
C ALA A 171 9.42 12.75 4.99
N PRO A 172 10.46 12.20 5.65
CA PRO A 172 10.32 11.37 6.84
C PRO A 172 9.57 12.10 7.95
N GLU A 173 9.97 13.33 8.25
CA GLU A 173 9.43 14.13 9.35
C GLU A 173 7.94 14.40 9.16
N LYS A 174 7.56 14.84 7.96
CA LYS A 174 6.15 15.08 7.61
C LYS A 174 5.33 13.80 7.70
N SER A 175 5.87 12.69 7.22
CA SER A 175 5.19 11.40 7.18
C SER A 175 4.96 10.85 8.59
N VAL A 176 6.01 10.79 9.41
CA VAL A 176 5.94 10.29 10.79
C VAL A 176 5.06 11.20 11.65
N THR A 177 5.20 12.53 11.53
CA THR A 177 4.36 13.48 12.28
C THR A 177 2.88 13.29 11.96
N SER A 178 2.54 13.12 10.67
CA SER A 178 1.16 12.87 10.25
C SER A 178 0.59 11.57 10.83
N GLU A 179 1.38 10.50 10.85
CA GLU A 179 0.95 9.20 11.37
C GLU A 179 0.88 9.17 12.90
N LEU A 180 1.80 9.85 13.61
CA LEU A 180 1.68 10.08 15.05
C LEU A 180 0.40 10.83 15.40
N ALA A 181 0.07 11.91 14.67
CA ALA A 181 -1.15 12.67 14.90
C ALA A 181 -2.43 11.84 14.69
N LYS A 182 -2.39 10.83 13.81
CA LYS A 182 -3.48 9.86 13.59
C LYS A 182 -3.54 8.77 14.66
N GLY A 183 -2.53 8.66 15.52
CA GLY A 183 -2.39 7.57 16.48
C GLY A 183 -2.17 6.20 15.83
N SER A 184 -1.64 6.16 14.61
CA SER A 184 -1.51 4.92 13.83
C SER A 184 -0.19 4.17 14.06
N LEU A 185 0.78 4.79 14.75
CA LEU A 185 2.11 4.22 14.98
C LEU A 185 2.21 3.53 16.34
N TYR A 186 2.94 2.43 16.37
CA TYR A 186 3.15 1.58 17.53
C TYR A 186 4.62 1.16 17.62
N VAL A 187 5.06 0.89 18.84
CA VAL A 187 6.43 0.48 19.17
C VAL A 187 6.43 -0.79 20.00
N TRP A 188 7.50 -1.57 19.85
CA TRP A 188 7.84 -2.67 20.76
C TRP A 188 8.89 -2.17 21.75
N GLU A 189 8.50 -2.08 23.01
CA GLU A 189 9.34 -1.56 24.09
C GLU A 189 9.76 -2.68 25.04
N ARG A 190 11.06 -2.82 25.26
CA ARG A 190 11.64 -3.82 26.16
C ARG A 190 11.44 -3.43 27.63
N PRO A 191 11.63 -4.38 28.58
CA PRO A 191 11.45 -4.08 30.02
C PRO A 191 12.38 -2.98 30.58
N ASP A 192 13.49 -2.71 29.90
CA ASP A 192 14.44 -1.64 30.23
C ASP A 192 14.05 -0.28 29.62
N GLY A 193 12.92 -0.20 28.91
CA GLY A 193 12.42 1.00 28.24
C GLY A 193 12.96 1.21 26.82
N GLU A 194 13.82 0.33 26.32
CA GLU A 194 14.40 0.48 24.98
C GLU A 194 13.37 0.09 23.89
N ILE A 195 13.15 0.99 22.93
CA ILE A 195 12.31 0.72 21.75
C ILE A 195 13.15 0.01 20.69
N VAL A 196 12.76 -1.21 20.35
CA VAL A 196 13.53 -2.10 19.45
C VAL A 196 12.82 -2.45 18.16
N SER A 197 11.55 -2.09 18.03
CA SER A 197 10.81 -2.24 16.78
C SER A 197 9.70 -1.21 16.71
N SER A 198 9.31 -0.82 15.51
CA SER A 198 8.14 0.03 15.26
C SER A 198 7.27 -0.56 14.15
N GLY A 199 6.01 -0.14 14.10
CA GLY A 199 5.07 -0.48 13.05
C GLY A 199 3.89 0.47 13.02
N ARG A 200 2.99 0.24 12.07
CA ARG A 200 1.80 1.03 11.82
C ARG A 200 0.60 0.13 11.64
N ILE A 201 -0.55 0.55 12.14
CA ILE A 201 -1.85 -0.01 11.77
C ILE A 201 -2.68 1.02 11.02
N ILE A 202 -3.44 0.54 10.05
CA ILE A 202 -4.42 1.35 9.33
C ILE A 202 -5.75 0.61 9.42
N PRO A 203 -6.65 1.02 10.34
CA PRO A 203 -8.00 0.51 10.34
C PRO A 203 -8.71 1.11 9.13
N ASP A 204 -9.03 0.28 8.14
CA ASP A 204 -9.84 0.73 7.01
C ASP A 204 -11.23 1.12 7.52
N LYS A 205 -11.67 2.35 7.29
CA LYS A 205 -12.93 2.87 7.83
C LYS A 205 -14.15 2.32 7.10
N THR A 206 -13.99 1.86 5.86
CA THR A 206 -15.08 1.38 5.00
C THR A 206 -14.99 -0.12 4.78
N ALA A 207 -13.81 -0.73 4.92
CA ALA A 207 -13.62 -2.15 4.67
C ALA A 207 -13.76 -3.06 5.90
N ARG A 208 -14.05 -4.33 5.60
CA ARG A 208 -13.98 -5.48 6.51
C ARG A 208 -12.55 -5.83 6.93
N SER A 209 -11.55 -5.02 6.61
CA SER A 209 -10.13 -5.34 6.84
C SER A 209 -9.34 -4.22 7.50
N GLY A 210 -8.08 -4.50 7.84
CA GLY A 210 -7.08 -3.49 8.18
C GLY A 210 -5.71 -3.87 7.63
N GLU A 211 -4.77 -2.93 7.65
CA GLU A 211 -3.39 -3.15 7.21
C GLU A 211 -2.44 -3.00 8.40
N VAL A 212 -1.44 -3.88 8.48
CA VAL A 212 -0.23 -3.67 9.28
C VAL A 212 0.92 -3.40 8.32
N SER A 213 1.59 -2.27 8.51
CA SER A 213 2.72 -1.88 7.66
C SER A 213 3.80 -1.13 8.43
N TRP A 214 4.85 -0.72 7.71
CA TRP A 214 6.00 0.02 8.27
C TRP A 214 6.68 -0.69 9.44
N ILE A 215 6.67 -2.03 9.38
CA ILE A 215 7.37 -2.86 10.36
C ILE A 215 8.86 -2.68 10.15
N TYR A 216 9.53 -2.16 11.17
CA TYR A 216 10.97 -1.98 11.16
C TYR A 216 11.59 -2.38 12.49
N THR A 217 12.64 -3.18 12.40
CA THR A 217 13.51 -3.58 13.51
C THR A 217 14.95 -3.25 13.10
N PRO A 218 15.65 -2.36 13.82
CA PRO A 218 17.05 -2.05 13.56
C PRO A 218 17.92 -3.30 13.52
N ALA A 219 18.99 -3.29 12.73
CA ALA A 219 19.83 -4.47 12.46
C ALA A 219 20.31 -5.19 13.73
N ALA A 220 20.68 -4.44 14.78
CA ALA A 220 21.13 -4.96 16.07
C ALA A 220 20.07 -5.80 16.82
N TYR A 221 18.78 -5.54 16.58
CA TYR A 221 17.67 -6.21 17.26
C TYR A 221 16.97 -7.26 16.38
N ARG A 222 17.48 -7.53 15.16
CA ARG A 222 16.88 -8.53 14.26
C ARG A 222 17.07 -9.95 14.77
N ARG A 223 16.21 -10.86 14.29
CA ARG A 223 16.23 -12.30 14.59
C ARG A 223 15.98 -12.64 16.08
N GLN A 224 15.42 -11.68 16.83
CA GLN A 224 15.06 -11.85 18.25
C GLN A 224 13.53 -11.92 18.46
N GLY A 225 12.74 -11.97 17.39
CA GLY A 225 11.29 -12.11 17.45
C GLY A 225 10.50 -10.81 17.64
N TYR A 226 11.15 -9.65 17.76
CA TYR A 226 10.45 -8.37 17.99
C TYR A 226 9.49 -7.97 16.86
N ALA A 227 9.92 -8.04 15.60
CA ALA A 227 9.03 -7.79 14.45
C ALA A 227 7.82 -8.75 14.45
N THR A 228 8.06 -10.03 14.79
CA THR A 228 7.01 -11.06 14.86
C THR A 228 6.01 -10.75 15.97
N ALA A 229 6.48 -10.43 17.17
CA ALA A 229 5.62 -10.08 18.32
C ALA A 229 4.80 -8.81 18.05
N LEU A 230 5.44 -7.78 17.50
CA LEU A 230 4.79 -6.54 17.11
C LEU A 230 3.72 -6.77 16.04
N THR A 231 4.07 -7.45 14.94
CA THR A 231 3.12 -7.76 13.85
C THR A 231 1.95 -8.61 14.34
N TYR A 232 2.22 -9.60 15.20
CA TYR A 232 1.20 -10.46 15.79
C TYR A 232 0.18 -9.66 16.61
N LEU A 233 0.63 -8.79 17.52
CA LEU A 233 -0.27 -8.01 18.37
C LEU A 233 -1.01 -6.91 17.59
N LEU A 234 -0.37 -6.27 16.61
CA LEU A 234 -1.05 -5.31 15.73
C LEU A 234 -2.15 -5.99 14.89
N SER A 235 -1.84 -7.17 14.33
CA SER A 235 -2.84 -7.97 13.60
C SER A 235 -3.98 -8.41 14.52
N LYS A 236 -3.65 -8.79 15.76
CA LYS A 236 -4.65 -9.15 16.78
C LYS A 236 -5.58 -7.98 17.09
N GLN A 237 -5.04 -6.77 17.26
CA GLN A 237 -5.85 -5.57 17.50
C GLN A 237 -6.85 -5.35 16.36
N LEU A 238 -6.44 -5.49 15.09
CA LEU A 238 -7.35 -5.35 13.96
C LEU A 238 -8.47 -6.40 13.97
N LEU A 239 -8.13 -7.67 14.22
CA LEU A 239 -9.13 -8.75 14.26
C LEU A 239 -10.09 -8.59 15.47
N ASP A 240 -9.58 -8.18 16.64
CA ASP A 240 -10.38 -7.92 17.83
C ASP A 240 -11.34 -6.72 17.65
N LEU A 241 -11.01 -5.77 16.76
CA LEU A 241 -11.90 -4.69 16.32
C LEU A 241 -12.99 -5.15 15.33
N GLY A 242 -13.11 -6.47 15.08
CA GLY A 242 -14.13 -7.04 14.21
C GLY A 242 -13.76 -7.01 12.72
N LYS A 243 -12.49 -6.76 12.37
CA LYS A 243 -12.04 -6.92 10.99
C LYS A 243 -12.03 -8.42 10.63
N ALA A 244 -12.57 -8.75 9.47
CA ALA A 244 -12.57 -10.10 8.93
C ALA A 244 -11.18 -10.54 8.42
N ALA A 245 -10.32 -9.59 8.06
CA ALA A 245 -8.97 -9.85 7.58
C ALA A 245 -7.99 -8.73 7.97
N CYS A 246 -6.72 -9.08 8.08
CA CYS A 246 -5.58 -8.17 8.20
C CYS A 246 -4.63 -8.40 7.03
N PHE A 247 -4.15 -7.34 6.40
CA PHE A 247 -3.19 -7.41 5.30
C PHE A 247 -1.79 -6.98 5.73
N LEU A 248 -0.78 -7.69 5.21
CA LEU A 248 0.65 -7.52 5.50
C LEU A 248 1.46 -7.41 4.20
#